data_AF-A0A5E5Q2V7-F1
#
_entry.id   AF-A0A5E5Q2V7-F1
#
_cell.length_a   1.000
_cell.length_b   1.000
_cell.length_c   1.000
_cell.angle_alpha   90.00
_cell.angle_beta   90.00
_cell.angle_gamma   90.00
#
_symmetry.space_group_name_H-M   'P 1'
#
loop_
_entity.id
_entity.type
_entity.pdbx_description
1 polymer ?
#
loop_
_entity_poly.entity_id
_entity_poly.type
_entity_poly.pdbx_seq_one_letter_code
_entity_poly.pdbx_strand_id
1 'polypeptide(L)'
;MSEPREEDEIEMTDNEVGEYDQDITSPFSVNDIKVTHATVMLPTIINRLKRKEIGIPDYQRQADLWSNNQKSRLIESILLKLPLPVFYFDVSDPEKWMVIDGLQRISTIKSFFVKQTLKLKGLEFLIELNGKKCDDLPTNLQRTIEDTMFVAYHIEAQTPKEVRYSIFNRI
;
A
#
# COMPACT_ATOMS: atom_id res chain seq x y z
N MET A 1 -24.61 14.81 -55.93
CA MET A 1 -25.31 13.75 -55.17
C MET A 1 -24.91 12.43 -55.83
N SER A 2 -24.20 11.49 -55.23
CA SER A 2 -23.77 11.27 -53.85
C SER A 2 -22.57 10.31 -53.89
N GLU A 3 -21.93 10.15 -52.73
CA GLU A 3 -20.62 9.55 -52.42
C GLU A 3 -20.28 8.15 -52.99
N PRO A 4 -18.98 7.80 -53.05
CA PRO A 4 -18.49 6.43 -53.23
C PRO A 4 -18.51 5.65 -51.91
N ARG A 5 -18.70 4.33 -51.96
CA ARG A 5 -18.56 3.40 -50.83
C ARG A 5 -17.33 2.50 -51.01
N GLU A 6 -16.46 2.60 -50.01
CA GLU A 6 -15.67 1.56 -49.34
C GLU A 6 -14.71 0.71 -50.20
N GLU A 7 -13.44 1.11 -50.19
CA GLU A 7 -12.29 0.22 -50.35
C GLU A 7 -11.83 -0.25 -48.96
N ASP A 8 -11.46 -1.53 -48.88
CA ASP A 8 -10.97 -2.26 -47.71
C ASP A 8 -9.66 -1.66 -47.14
N GLU A 9 -9.62 -1.36 -45.84
CA GLU A 9 -8.38 -1.19 -45.07
C GLU A 9 -8.29 -2.24 -43.95
N ILE A 10 -7.15 -2.93 -43.93
CA ILE A 10 -6.81 -4.04 -43.02
C ILE A 10 -6.07 -3.49 -41.78
N GLU A 11 -6.41 -4.10 -40.64
CA GLU A 11 -5.68 -4.21 -39.38
C GLU A 11 -5.52 -3.00 -38.45
N MET A 12 -6.36 -3.01 -37.39
CA MET A 12 -6.07 -2.36 -36.12
C MET A 12 -5.10 -3.21 -35.29
N THR A 13 -3.93 -2.67 -34.93
CA THR A 13 -3.21 -3.00 -33.68
C THR A 13 -2.27 -1.86 -33.27
N ASP A 14 -2.83 -0.75 -32.75
CA ASP A 14 -2.03 0.19 -31.96
C ASP A 14 -1.88 -0.36 -30.53
N ASN A 15 -0.91 -1.25 -30.37
CA ASN A 15 -0.23 -1.47 -29.10
C ASN A 15 0.62 -0.22 -28.78
N GLU A 16 0.01 0.79 -28.18
CA GLU A 16 0.77 1.83 -27.48
C GLU A 16 1.27 1.27 -26.14
N VAL A 17 2.39 0.56 -26.19
CA VAL A 17 3.24 0.31 -25.02
C VAL A 17 3.91 1.64 -24.69
N GLY A 18 3.36 2.37 -23.72
CA GLY A 18 3.94 3.63 -23.26
C GLY A 18 5.33 3.44 -22.68
N GLU A 19 6.35 3.81 -23.45
CA GLU A 19 7.68 4.17 -22.95
C GLU A 19 7.55 5.41 -22.05
N TYR A 20 7.60 5.20 -20.73
CA TYR A 20 7.82 6.29 -19.77
C TYR A 20 9.08 6.01 -18.96
N ASP A 21 10.20 5.89 -19.65
CA ASP A 21 11.51 6.09 -19.07
C ASP A 21 11.91 7.56 -19.33
N GLN A 22 11.20 8.49 -18.69
CA GLN A 22 11.66 9.87 -18.62
C GLN A 22 12.52 10.01 -17.38
N ASP A 23 13.84 9.93 -17.58
CA ASP A 23 14.80 10.54 -16.68
C ASP A 23 14.31 11.95 -16.30
N ILE A 24 14.22 12.23 -15.00
CA ILE A 24 13.74 13.52 -14.49
C ILE A 24 14.78 14.58 -14.86
N THR A 25 14.58 15.22 -16.00
CA THR A 25 15.48 16.22 -16.60
C THR A 25 15.12 17.66 -16.21
N SER A 26 14.09 17.87 -15.37
CA SER A 26 13.65 19.20 -14.94
C SER A 26 14.17 19.55 -13.55
N PRO A 27 14.75 20.74 -13.33
CA PRO A 27 15.29 21.14 -12.04
C PRO A 27 14.13 21.43 -11.07
N PHE A 28 13.68 20.43 -10.32
CA PHE A 28 12.93 20.69 -9.11
C PHE A 28 13.89 21.24 -8.06
N SER A 29 13.42 22.18 -7.24
CA SER A 29 14.21 22.63 -6.10
C SER A 29 14.22 21.51 -5.07
N VAL A 30 15.41 21.09 -4.62
CA VAL A 30 15.55 20.14 -3.51
C VAL A 30 14.83 20.65 -2.25
N ASN A 31 14.70 21.98 -2.10
CA ASN A 31 14.00 22.61 -0.99
C ASN A 31 12.49 22.33 -0.97
N ASP A 32 11.91 21.91 -2.09
CA ASP A 32 10.48 21.60 -2.19
C ASP A 32 10.18 20.17 -1.72
N ILE A 33 11.22 19.33 -1.56
CA ILE A 33 11.06 17.98 -1.00
C ILE A 33 10.85 18.07 0.50
N LYS A 34 9.67 17.63 0.95
CA LYS A 34 9.37 17.55 2.37
C LYS A 34 8.85 16.18 2.73
N VAL A 35 9.70 15.45 3.44
CA VAL A 35 9.40 14.15 4.03
C VAL A 35 9.47 14.30 5.55
N THR A 36 8.37 14.01 6.23
CA THR A 36 8.29 14.07 7.70
C THR A 36 8.29 12.66 8.28
N HIS A 37 8.93 12.49 9.44
CA HIS A 37 8.87 11.25 10.20
C HIS A 37 7.63 11.26 11.10
N ALA A 38 6.87 10.18 11.08
CA ALA A 38 5.66 9.99 11.87
C ALA A 38 5.66 8.63 12.57
N THR A 39 5.07 8.59 13.77
CA THR A 39 4.71 7.35 14.44
C THR A 39 3.20 7.20 14.35
N VAL A 40 2.73 6.13 13.70
CA VAL A 40 1.32 5.91 13.39
C VAL A 40 0.82 4.68 14.14
N MET A 41 -0.26 4.84 14.90
CA MET A 41 -0.90 3.71 15.57
C MET A 41 -1.58 2.77 14.56
N LEU A 42 -1.49 1.46 14.79
CA LEU A 42 -2.18 0.45 13.97
C LEU A 42 -3.70 0.69 13.88
N PRO A 43 -4.42 1.03 14.97
CA PRO A 43 -5.83 1.43 14.90
C PRO A 43 -6.11 2.57 13.92
N THR A 44 -5.21 3.55 13.79
CA THR A 44 -5.36 4.65 12.83
C THR A 44 -5.35 4.10 11.41
N ILE A 45 -4.38 3.25 11.06
CA ILE A 45 -4.30 2.60 9.75
C ILE A 45 -5.55 1.75 9.48
N ILE A 46 -5.99 0.95 10.46
CA ILE A 46 -7.20 0.11 10.35
C ILE A 46 -8.43 0.99 10.07
N ASN A 47 -8.61 2.08 10.81
CA ASN A 47 -9.75 2.98 10.66
C ASN A 47 -9.75 3.69 9.30
N ARG A 48 -8.59 4.20 8.86
CA ARG A 48 -8.44 4.79 7.52
C ARG A 48 -8.74 3.77 6.42
N LEU A 49 -8.28 2.52 6.56
CA LEU A 49 -8.61 1.43 5.63
C LEU A 49 -10.12 1.11 5.60
N LYS A 50 -10.80 1.10 6.74
CA LYS A 50 -12.26 0.92 6.85
C LYS A 50 -13.01 2.03 6.10
N ARG A 51 -12.53 3.27 6.20
CA ARG A 51 -13.09 4.45 5.52
C ARG A 51 -12.65 4.59 4.07
N LYS A 52 -11.82 3.68 3.56
CA LYS A 52 -11.23 3.73 2.20
C LYS A 52 -10.36 4.98 1.95
N GLU A 53 -9.77 5.51 3.01
CA GLU A 53 -8.86 6.67 3.01
C GLU A 53 -7.41 6.28 2.72
N ILE A 54 -7.10 4.98 2.58
CA ILE A 54 -5.78 4.53 2.13
C ILE A 54 -5.92 3.92 0.74
N GLY A 55 -5.34 4.60 -0.24
CA GLY A 55 -5.29 4.21 -1.64
C GLY A 55 -4.00 3.48 -2.01
N ILE A 56 -4.11 2.63 -3.02
CA ILE A 56 -2.99 2.00 -3.69
C ILE A 56 -2.80 2.77 -5.01
N PRO A 57 -1.59 3.23 -5.33
CA PRO A 57 -1.38 3.92 -6.59
C PRO A 57 -1.70 3.04 -7.80
N ASP A 58 -2.14 3.70 -8.86
CA ASP A 58 -2.67 3.04 -10.06
C ASP A 58 -1.67 2.11 -10.75
N TYR A 59 -0.38 2.40 -10.63
CA TYR A 59 0.75 1.64 -11.17
C TYR A 59 1.10 0.38 -10.37
N GLN A 60 0.56 0.19 -9.15
CA GLN A 60 0.78 -1.01 -8.33
C GLN A 60 -0.44 -1.94 -8.26
N ARG A 61 -1.45 -1.75 -9.11
CA ARG A 61 -2.75 -2.45 -9.02
C ARG A 61 -2.68 -3.98 -9.13
N GLN A 62 -1.58 -4.59 -9.58
CA GLN A 62 -1.43 -6.04 -9.74
C GLN A 62 -0.79 -6.78 -8.55
N ALA A 63 -0.50 -6.11 -7.44
CA ALA A 63 0.43 -6.62 -6.44
C ALA A 63 -0.22 -7.15 -5.15
N ASP A 64 -0.95 -8.27 -5.18
CA ASP A 64 -1.19 -9.06 -3.95
C ASP A 64 -0.34 -10.34 -3.98
N LEU A 65 0.98 -10.14 -4.05
CA LEU A 65 1.97 -11.20 -4.30
C LEU A 65 2.25 -12.05 -3.05
N TRP A 66 1.89 -11.57 -1.86
CA TRP A 66 2.10 -12.35 -0.65
C TRP A 66 1.10 -13.49 -0.50
N SER A 67 1.65 -14.69 -0.36
CA SER A 67 0.89 -15.87 0.05
C SER A 67 0.26 -15.66 1.44
N ASN A 68 -0.82 -16.39 1.73
CA ASN A 68 -1.45 -16.34 3.06
C ASN A 68 -0.47 -16.71 4.20
N ASN A 69 0.61 -17.46 3.93
CA ASN A 69 1.64 -17.74 4.92
C ASN A 69 2.45 -16.47 5.23
N GLN A 70 2.99 -15.79 4.22
CA GLN A 70 3.70 -14.51 4.40
C GLN A 70 2.84 -13.46 5.10
N LYS A 71 1.56 -13.37 4.71
CA LYS A 71 0.58 -12.50 5.38
C LYS A 71 0.43 -12.87 6.87
N SER A 72 0.33 -14.16 7.17
CA SER A 72 0.21 -14.64 8.55
C SER A 72 1.46 -14.33 9.38
N ARG A 73 2.67 -14.41 8.80
CA ARG A 73 3.92 -14.01 9.46
C ARG A 73 4.00 -12.55 9.84
N LEU A 74 3.47 -11.67 8.98
CA LEU A 74 3.38 -10.26 9.34
C LEU A 74 2.44 -10.05 10.52
N ILE A 75 1.27 -10.69 10.52
CA ILE A 75 0.34 -10.61 11.66
C ILE A 75 0.99 -11.17 12.92
N GLU A 76 1.71 -12.29 12.82
CA GLU A 76 2.47 -12.85 13.94
C GLU A 76 3.48 -11.85 14.50
N SER A 77 4.22 -11.17 13.62
CA SER A 77 5.21 -10.15 14.01
C SER A 77 4.55 -8.98 14.75
N ILE A 78 3.38 -8.52 14.29
CA ILE A 78 2.59 -7.48 14.97
C ILE A 78 2.17 -7.95 16.37
N LEU A 79 1.64 -9.18 16.48
CA LEU A 79 1.17 -9.74 17.75
C LEU A 79 2.31 -10.00 18.74
N LEU A 80 3.51 -10.29 18.23
CA LEU A 80 4.74 -10.43 19.00
C LEU A 80 5.44 -9.10 19.31
N LYS A 81 4.89 -7.96 18.86
CA LYS A 81 5.48 -6.62 19.02
C LYS A 81 6.88 -6.51 18.40
N LEU A 82 7.14 -7.23 17.32
CA LEU A 82 8.37 -7.11 16.56
C LEU A 82 8.36 -5.81 15.74
N PRO A 83 9.50 -5.11 15.62
CA PRO A 83 9.59 -3.93 14.79
C PRO A 83 9.32 -4.31 13.33
N LEU A 84 8.41 -3.57 12.68
CA LEU A 84 8.20 -3.68 11.25
C LEU A 84 9.13 -2.72 10.50
N PRO A 85 9.47 -3.02 9.23
CA PRO A 85 10.09 -2.02 8.37
C PRO A 85 9.23 -0.75 8.31
N VAL A 86 9.86 0.38 7.99
CA VAL A 86 9.16 1.65 7.88
C VAL A 86 8.11 1.62 6.76
N PHE A 87 7.07 2.43 6.89
CA PHE A 87 6.10 2.67 5.82
C PHE A 87 6.39 4.02 5.14
N TYR A 88 6.05 4.13 3.86
CA TYR A 88 6.06 5.42 3.16
C TYR A 88 4.66 5.71 2.65
N PHE A 89 4.14 6.88 3.02
CA PHE A 89 2.85 7.37 2.55
C PHE A 89 3.03 8.72 1.89
N ASP A 90 2.36 8.93 0.76
CA ASP A 90 2.07 10.25 0.25
C ASP A 90 0.80 10.75 0.93
N VAL A 91 0.96 11.82 1.71
CA VAL A 91 -0.10 12.47 2.51
C VAL A 91 -0.42 13.86 1.96
N SER A 92 -0.09 14.10 0.69
CA SER A 92 -0.42 15.37 0.02
C SER A 92 -1.92 15.69 0.02
N ASP A 93 -2.75 14.66 0.07
CA ASP A 93 -4.17 14.73 0.39
C ASP A 93 -4.40 14.20 1.83
N PRO A 94 -4.75 15.05 2.81
CA PRO A 94 -5.01 14.63 4.19
C PRO A 94 -6.15 13.62 4.34
N GLU A 95 -7.13 13.65 3.43
CA GLU A 95 -8.27 12.74 3.41
C GLU A 95 -7.92 11.40 2.76
N LYS A 96 -6.89 11.37 1.90
CA LYS A 96 -6.51 10.17 1.15
C LYS A 96 -5.01 9.95 1.11
N TRP A 97 -4.55 9.01 1.93
CA TRP A 97 -3.16 8.58 1.97
C TRP A 97 -2.88 7.58 0.86
N MET A 98 -1.81 7.79 0.11
CA MET A 98 -1.37 6.86 -0.92
C MET A 98 -0.17 6.07 -0.42
N VAL A 99 -0.24 4.74 -0.50
CA VAL A 99 0.90 3.88 -0.11
C VAL A 99 1.98 4.00 -1.17
N ILE A 100 3.19 4.36 -0.76
CA ILE A 100 4.38 4.40 -1.62
C ILE A 100 5.18 3.10 -1.44
N ASP A 101 5.46 2.74 -0.19
CA ASP A 101 6.07 1.46 0.17
C ASP A 101 5.29 0.78 1.29
N GLY A 102 5.33 -0.56 1.30
CA GLY A 102 4.61 -1.39 2.27
C GLY A 102 3.25 -1.87 1.79
N LEU A 103 3.01 -1.87 0.47
CA LEU A 103 1.74 -2.31 -0.12
C LEU A 103 1.28 -3.69 0.37
N GLN A 104 2.16 -4.69 0.35
CA GLN A 104 1.82 -6.04 0.84
C GLN A 104 1.46 -6.04 2.33
N ARG A 105 2.13 -5.20 3.12
CA ARG A 105 1.90 -5.06 4.56
C ARG A 105 0.54 -4.40 4.83
N ILE A 106 0.21 -3.33 4.11
CA ILE A 106 -1.10 -2.67 4.19
C ILE A 106 -2.23 -3.58 3.68
N SER A 107 -2.00 -4.31 2.58
CA SER A 107 -2.93 -5.33 2.06
C SER A 107 -3.21 -6.40 3.10
N THR A 108 -2.16 -6.89 3.77
CA THR A 108 -2.25 -7.87 4.86
C THR A 108 -3.08 -7.34 6.02
N ILE A 109 -2.77 -6.14 6.52
CA ILE A 109 -3.52 -5.46 7.59
C ILE A 109 -4.99 -5.32 7.20
N LYS A 110 -5.29 -4.88 5.98
CA LYS A 110 -6.65 -4.78 5.44
C LYS A 110 -7.35 -6.14 5.42
N SER A 111 -6.68 -7.19 4.96
CA SER A 111 -7.25 -8.53 4.82
C SER A 111 -7.60 -9.17 6.17
N PHE A 112 -6.81 -8.90 7.21
CA PHE A 112 -6.98 -9.50 8.53
C PHE A 112 -7.90 -8.66 9.44
N PHE A 113 -7.63 -7.37 9.60
CA PHE A 113 -8.33 -6.50 10.56
C PHE A 113 -9.60 -5.85 10.01
N VAL A 114 -9.74 -5.73 8.68
CA VAL A 114 -10.88 -5.01 8.06
C VAL A 114 -11.80 -5.99 7.35
N LYS A 115 -11.28 -6.76 6.40
CA LYS A 115 -12.08 -7.71 5.60
C LYS A 115 -12.34 -9.03 6.32
N GLN A 116 -11.49 -9.38 7.29
CA GLN A 116 -11.48 -10.68 7.96
C GLN A 116 -11.52 -11.88 7.00
N THR A 117 -10.85 -11.76 5.86
CA THR A 117 -10.73 -12.81 4.85
C THR A 117 -9.50 -13.68 5.07
N LEU A 118 -8.48 -13.17 5.76
CA LEU A 118 -7.28 -13.92 6.12
C LEU A 118 -7.55 -14.76 7.39
N LYS A 119 -7.36 -16.08 7.28
CA LYS A 119 -7.15 -16.97 8.44
C LYS A 119 -5.66 -17.21 8.59
N LEU A 120 -5.16 -17.08 9.81
CA LEU A 120 -3.73 -17.27 10.07
C LEU A 120 -3.32 -18.70 9.76
N LYS A 121 -2.16 -18.88 9.14
CA LYS A 121 -1.61 -20.21 8.85
C LYS A 121 -0.10 -20.19 8.82
N GLY A 122 0.49 -21.32 9.21
CA GLY A 122 1.92 -21.52 9.19
C GLY A 122 2.65 -20.57 10.12
N LEU A 123 2.12 -20.31 11.31
CA LEU A 123 2.78 -19.55 12.39
C LEU A 123 3.91 -20.38 13.05
N GLU A 124 4.91 -19.74 13.67
CA GLU A 124 6.08 -20.38 14.33
C GLU A 124 6.01 -20.31 15.84
N PHE A 125 5.56 -19.17 16.36
CA PHE A 125 5.56 -18.87 17.78
C PHE A 125 4.14 -18.93 18.35
N LEU A 126 3.17 -18.38 17.62
CA LEU A 126 1.76 -18.31 18.02
C LEU A 126 0.94 -19.42 17.33
N ILE A 127 1.45 -20.65 17.37
CA ILE A 127 0.90 -21.78 16.61
C ILE A 127 -0.58 -22.08 16.92
N GLU A 128 -1.02 -21.75 18.13
CA GLU A 128 -2.41 -21.88 18.61
C GLU A 128 -3.38 -20.94 17.88
N LEU A 129 -2.86 -19.89 17.24
CA LEU A 129 -3.65 -18.94 16.45
C LEU A 129 -3.83 -19.40 15.00
N ASN A 130 -3.23 -20.52 14.58
CA ASN A 130 -3.50 -21.07 13.26
C ASN A 130 -5.01 -21.35 13.08
N GLY A 131 -5.55 -20.95 11.94
CA GLY A 131 -6.97 -21.02 11.61
C GLY A 131 -7.83 -19.86 12.12
N LYS A 132 -7.30 -19.01 13.02
CA LYS A 132 -8.01 -17.89 13.64
C LYS A 132 -8.05 -16.66 12.73
N LYS A 133 -9.12 -15.87 12.88
CA LYS A 133 -9.27 -14.52 12.34
C LYS A 133 -9.05 -13.49 13.45
N CYS A 134 -9.11 -12.21 13.10
CA CYS A 134 -8.97 -11.10 14.04
C CYS A 134 -9.96 -11.21 15.23
N ASP A 135 -11.22 -11.53 14.97
CA ASP A 135 -12.26 -11.58 16.02
C ASP A 135 -12.10 -12.78 16.97
N ASP A 136 -11.33 -13.79 16.58
CA ASP A 136 -11.05 -14.94 17.42
C ASP A 136 -9.85 -14.72 18.36
N LEU A 137 -9.20 -13.55 18.28
CA LEU A 137 -8.02 -13.25 19.09
C LEU A 137 -8.39 -13.00 20.56
N PRO A 138 -7.62 -13.53 21.52
CA PRO A 138 -7.83 -13.29 22.94
C PRO A 138 -7.62 -11.81 23.30
N THR A 139 -8.27 -11.36 24.36
CA THR A 139 -8.32 -9.95 24.76
C THR A 139 -6.94 -9.31 24.95
N ASN A 140 -5.94 -10.06 25.45
CA ASN A 140 -4.59 -9.56 25.60
C ASN A 140 -3.93 -9.21 24.24
N LEU A 141 -4.23 -9.97 23.19
CA LEU A 141 -3.73 -9.70 21.84
C LEU A 141 -4.49 -8.57 21.16
N GLN A 142 -5.77 -8.40 21.46
CA GLN A 142 -6.54 -7.22 21.04
C GLN A 142 -5.92 -5.93 21.62
N ARG A 143 -5.52 -5.94 22.90
CA ARG A 143 -4.78 -4.82 23.51
C ARG A 143 -3.44 -4.57 22.84
N THR A 144 -2.69 -5.63 22.52
CA THR A 144 -1.45 -5.48 21.73
C THR A 144 -1.70 -4.75 20.41
N ILE A 145 -2.79 -5.07 19.70
CA ILE A 145 -3.16 -4.39 18.45
C ILE A 145 -3.45 -2.91 18.68
N GLU A 146 -4.17 -2.57 19.76
CA GLU A 146 -4.51 -1.20 20.13
C GLU A 146 -3.26 -0.35 20.44
N ASP A 147 -2.28 -0.94 21.12
CA ASP A 147 -1.04 -0.28 21.52
C ASP A 147 0.05 -0.28 20.43
N THR A 148 -0.15 -1.02 19.34
CA THR A 148 0.87 -1.16 18.30
C THR A 148 1.04 0.14 17.51
N MET A 149 2.30 0.55 17.33
CA MET A 149 2.68 1.71 16.54
C MET A 149 3.74 1.33 15.50
N PHE A 150 3.73 2.02 14.35
CA PHE A 150 4.71 1.85 13.30
C PHE A 150 5.38 3.18 12.96
N VAL A 151 6.63 3.09 12.52
CA VAL A 151 7.32 4.22 11.94
C VAL A 151 6.89 4.38 10.48
N ALA A 152 6.54 5.60 10.11
CA ALA A 152 6.18 5.97 8.76
C ALA A 152 6.89 7.28 8.35
N TYR A 153 7.17 7.39 7.06
CA TYR A 153 7.56 8.64 6.43
C TYR A 153 6.38 9.16 5.61
N HIS A 154 6.06 10.43 5.82
CA HIS A 154 4.98 11.14 5.16
C HIS A 154 5.57 12.11 4.15
N ILE A 155 5.24 11.90 2.88
CA ILE A 155 5.59 12.81 1.81
C ILE A 155 4.49 13.86 1.73
N GLU A 156 4.84 15.10 2.09
CA GLU A 156 3.89 16.19 2.28
C GLU A 156 3.47 16.83 0.95
N ALA A 157 2.35 17.56 0.97
CA ALA A 157 1.79 18.26 -0.20
C ALA A 157 2.75 19.26 -0.87
N GLN A 158 3.76 19.75 -0.13
CA GLN A 158 4.80 20.62 -0.66
C GLN A 158 5.68 19.92 -1.70
N THR A 159 5.79 18.59 -1.64
CA THR A 159 6.63 17.81 -2.56
C THR A 159 5.98 17.73 -3.95
N PRO A 160 6.67 18.18 -5.02
CA PRO A 160 6.16 18.12 -6.39
C PRO A 160 5.75 16.70 -6.80
N LYS A 161 4.71 16.57 -7.64
CA LYS A 161 4.14 15.27 -8.03
C LYS A 161 5.17 14.36 -8.71
N GLU A 162 6.02 14.94 -9.53
CA GLU A 162 7.09 14.28 -10.29
C GLU A 162 8.11 13.65 -9.34
N VAL A 163 8.45 14.36 -8.26
CA VAL A 163 9.37 13.87 -7.23
C VAL A 163 8.73 12.75 -6.41
N ARG A 164 7.45 12.86 -6.07
CA ARG A 164 6.72 11.79 -5.36
C ARG A 164 6.75 10.47 -6.14
N TYR A 165 6.55 10.54 -7.45
CA TYR A 165 6.68 9.39 -8.34
C TYR A 165 8.14 8.87 -8.42
N SER A 166 9.14 9.77 -8.41
CA SER A 166 10.55 9.35 -8.33
C SER A 166 10.88 8.60 -7.05
N ILE A 167 10.40 9.09 -5.90
CA ILE A 167 10.61 8.44 -4.60
C ILE A 167 10.03 7.03 -4.64
N PHE A 168 8.85 6.87 -5.24
CA PHE A 168 8.22 5.57 -5.45
C PHE A 168 9.11 4.58 -6.22
N ASN A 169 9.77 5.01 -7.30
CA ASN A 169 10.64 4.13 -8.09
C ASN A 169 12.02 3.85 -7.45
N ARG A 170 12.37 4.54 -6.37
CA ARG A 170 13.71 4.46 -5.74
C ARG A 170 13.74 3.60 -4.47
N ILE A 171 12.60 3.26 -3.89
CA ILE A 171 12.46 2.53 -2.61
C ILE A 171 11.85 1.16 -2.88
#